data_AF-A0A6N4W7Q9-F1
#
_entry.id   AF-A0A6N4W7Q9-F1
#
_cell.length_a   1.000
_cell.length_b   1.000
_cell.length_c   1.000
_cell.angle_alpha   90.00
_cell.angle_beta   90.00
_cell.angle_gamma   90.00
#
_symmetry.space_group_name_H-M   'P 1'
#
loop_
_entity.id
_entity.type
_entity.pdbx_description
1 polymer ?
#
loop_
_entity_poly.entity_id
_entity_poly.type
_entity_poly.pdbx_seq_one_letter_code
_entity_poly.pdbx_strand_id
1 'polypeptide(L)'
;MEDTMTTQISKRAAGILASAVAAGGLALGLGFAPTAGAADNCGYGYHLAGGSCIANAPGPGAQVDPGHPNCWINDNGDQRCY
;
A
#
# COMPACT_ATOMS: atom_id res chain seq x y z
N MET A 1 -22.20 27.01 -40.03
CA MET A 1 -20.90 26.38 -39.64
C MET A 1 -20.92 25.99 -38.15
N GLU A 2 -22.08 26.12 -37.48
CA GLU A 2 -22.25 25.88 -36.05
C GLU A 2 -22.23 24.40 -35.63
N ASP A 3 -22.78 23.47 -36.42
CA ASP A 3 -22.86 22.05 -36.02
C ASP A 3 -21.50 21.36 -35.86
N THR A 4 -20.52 21.75 -36.68
CA THR A 4 -19.15 21.22 -36.60
C THR A 4 -18.41 21.74 -35.36
N MET A 5 -18.65 22.99 -34.95
CA MET A 5 -18.04 23.58 -33.76
C MET A 5 -18.59 22.97 -32.48
N THR A 6 -19.90 22.80 -32.36
CA THR A 6 -20.54 22.16 -31.19
C THR A 6 -20.04 20.73 -31.00
N THR A 7 -19.84 19.98 -32.09
CA THR A 7 -19.30 18.61 -32.07
C THR A 7 -17.83 18.56 -31.63
N GLN A 8 -17.01 19.53 -32.03
CA GLN A 8 -15.61 19.65 -31.59
C GLN A 8 -15.51 19.97 -30.09
N ILE A 9 -16.36 20.87 -29.60
CA ILE A 9 -16.39 21.29 -28.19
C ILE A 9 -16.82 20.12 -27.29
N SER A 10 -17.84 19.36 -27.69
CA SER A 10 -18.31 18.19 -26.93
C SER A 10 -17.31 17.04 -26.88
N LYS A 11 -16.54 16.80 -27.96
CA LYS A 11 -15.43 15.83 -27.94
C LYS A 11 -14.31 16.22 -26.98
N ARG A 12 -13.95 17.51 -26.94
CA ARG A 12 -12.92 18.04 -26.02
C ARG A 12 -13.39 17.94 -24.56
N ALA A 13 -14.63 18.31 -24.29
CA ALA A 13 -15.22 18.21 -22.96
C ALA A 13 -15.28 16.74 -22.47
N ALA A 14 -15.66 15.82 -23.34
CA ALA A 14 -15.65 14.39 -23.03
C ALA A 14 -14.24 13.86 -22.70
N GLY A 15 -13.23 14.30 -23.45
CA GLY A 15 -11.83 13.94 -23.18
C GLY A 15 -11.34 14.47 -21.82
N ILE A 16 -11.67 15.70 -21.46
CA ILE A 16 -11.31 16.28 -20.15
C ILE A 16 -12.01 15.53 -19.02
N LEU A 17 -13.31 15.26 -19.17
CA LEU A 17 -14.08 14.55 -18.15
C LEU A 17 -13.54 13.13 -17.93
N ALA A 18 -13.28 12.39 -19.02
CA ALA A 18 -12.70 11.05 -18.93
C ALA A 18 -11.33 11.06 -18.22
N SER A 19 -10.49 12.07 -18.50
CA SER A 19 -9.19 12.23 -17.86
C SER A 19 -9.32 12.53 -16.36
N ALA A 20 -10.27 13.39 -15.98
CA ALA A 20 -10.54 13.73 -14.59
C ALA A 20 -11.06 12.51 -13.80
N VAL A 21 -11.95 11.70 -14.41
CA VAL A 21 -12.46 10.48 -13.79
C VAL A 21 -11.34 9.45 -13.61
N ALA A 22 -10.48 9.27 -14.62
CA ALA A 22 -9.35 8.34 -14.53
C ALA A 22 -8.35 8.77 -13.44
N ALA A 23 -7.98 10.05 -13.40
CA ALA A 23 -7.09 10.59 -12.37
C ALA A 23 -7.70 10.50 -10.97
N GLY A 24 -8.99 10.83 -10.83
CA GLY A 24 -9.72 10.70 -9.57
C GLY A 24 -9.81 9.26 -9.09
N GLY A 25 -10.11 8.32 -10.00
CA GLY A 25 -10.14 6.88 -9.69
C GLY A 25 -8.79 6.34 -9.23
N LEU A 26 -7.68 6.78 -9.86
CA LEU A 26 -6.33 6.40 -9.46
C LEU A 26 -5.96 6.96 -8.07
N ALA A 27 -6.25 8.23 -7.82
CA ALA A 27 -5.97 8.88 -6.53
C ALA A 27 -6.75 8.23 -5.38
N LEU A 28 -8.02 7.92 -5.62
CA LEU A 28 -8.85 7.14 -4.70
C LEU A 28 -8.23 5.76 -4.47
N GLY A 29 -7.89 5.03 -5.55
CA GLY A 29 -7.24 3.72 -5.50
C GLY A 29 -5.99 3.66 -4.62
N LEU A 30 -5.12 4.67 -4.75
CA LEU A 30 -3.91 4.82 -3.95
C LEU A 30 -4.19 5.16 -2.48
N GLY A 31 -5.28 5.88 -2.19
CA GLY A 31 -5.68 6.21 -0.82
C GLY A 31 -6.25 5.02 -0.04
N PHE A 32 -6.74 3.97 -0.72
CA PHE A 32 -7.21 2.73 -0.08
C PHE A 32 -6.15 1.66 0.03
N ALA A 33 -5.01 1.83 -0.65
CA ALA A 33 -3.87 0.96 -0.43
C ALA A 33 -3.53 1.08 1.07
N PRO A 34 -3.52 -0.04 1.82
CA PRO A 34 -3.00 -0.01 3.18
C PRO A 34 -1.62 0.65 3.07
N THR A 35 -1.43 1.76 3.78
CA THR A 35 -0.08 2.22 4.11
C THR A 35 0.46 1.15 5.06
N ALA A 36 0.82 -0.01 4.52
CA ALA A 36 1.62 -0.97 5.21
C ALA A 36 2.90 -0.21 5.49
N GLY A 37 3.03 0.29 6.72
CA GLY A 37 4.30 0.72 7.27
C GLY A 37 5.18 -0.50 7.17
N ALA A 38 5.87 -0.64 6.04
CA ALA A 38 6.79 -1.71 5.78
C ALA A 38 7.95 -1.49 6.72
N ALA A 39 7.78 -1.91 7.98
CA ALA A 39 8.82 -1.89 8.99
C ALA A 39 9.65 -0.60 9.00
N ASP A 40 9.06 0.58 9.21
CA ASP A 40 9.80 1.85 9.20
C ASP A 40 10.73 2.04 7.97
N ASN A 41 10.30 1.54 6.81
CA ASN A 41 11.03 1.53 5.54
C ASN A 41 12.19 0.50 5.43
N CYS A 42 12.19 -0.56 6.25
CA CYS A 42 13.19 -1.62 6.26
C CYS A 42 12.88 -2.81 5.33
N GLY A 43 11.66 -2.89 4.80
CA GLY A 43 11.22 -4.00 3.94
C GLY A 43 10.72 -5.22 4.71
N TYR A 44 10.20 -6.21 3.96
CA TYR A 44 9.68 -7.45 4.53
C TYR A 44 10.80 -8.22 5.27
N GLY A 45 10.50 -8.65 6.50
CA GLY A 45 11.40 -9.47 7.31
C GLY A 45 12.40 -8.70 8.15
N TYR A 46 12.27 -7.37 8.20
CA TYR A 46 13.12 -6.49 8.99
C TYR A 46 12.28 -5.60 9.89
N HIS A 47 12.91 -5.00 10.91
CA HIS A 47 12.33 -3.90 11.69
C HIS A 47 13.42 -2.90 12.07
N LEU A 48 13.04 -1.65 12.33
CA LEU A 48 13.97 -0.61 12.73
C LEU A 48 14.29 -0.73 14.23
N ALA A 49 15.56 -0.93 14.54
CA ALA A 49 16.07 -0.93 15.91
C ALA A 49 17.33 -0.06 15.97
N GLY A 50 17.33 0.97 16.82
CA GLY A 50 18.48 1.86 16.99
C GLY A 50 18.89 2.60 15.71
N GLY A 51 17.95 2.83 14.78
CA GLY A 51 18.24 3.48 13.49
C GLY A 51 18.77 2.54 12.40
N SER A 52 18.84 1.23 12.67
CA SER A 52 19.25 0.22 11.68
C SER A 52 18.11 -0.76 11.40
N CYS A 53 18.02 -1.21 10.15
CA CYS A 53 17.12 -2.27 9.75
C CYS A 53 17.73 -3.62 10.13
N ILE A 54 17.12 -4.30 11.09
CA ILE A 54 17.58 -5.61 11.57
C ILE A 54 16.56 -6.70 11.27
N ALA A 55 17.03 -7.92 11.04
CA ALA A 55 16.15 -9.04 10.72
C ALA A 55 15.14 -9.27 11.85
N ASN A 56 13.87 -9.45 11.50
CA ASN A 56 12.79 -9.81 12.41
C ASN A 56 12.88 -11.30 12.77
N ALA A 57 13.95 -11.67 13.49
CA ALA A 57 14.15 -13.02 13.97
C ALA A 57 13.45 -13.23 15.34
N PRO A 58 12.90 -14.42 15.60
CA PRO A 58 12.34 -14.78 16.89
C PRO A 58 13.42 -14.72 17.98
N GLY A 59 13.10 -13.97 19.04
CA GLY A 59 13.91 -13.94 20.25
C GLY A 59 13.74 -15.21 21.11
N PRO A 60 14.54 -15.36 22.18
CA PRO A 60 14.31 -16.40 23.18
C PRO A 60 12.88 -16.32 23.73
N GLY A 61 12.16 -17.44 23.79
CA GLY A 61 10.76 -17.48 24.27
C GLY A 61 9.71 -17.33 23.18
N ALA A 62 10.08 -16.87 21.99
CA ALA A 62 9.18 -16.77 20.85
C ALA A 62 8.61 -18.15 20.44
N GLN A 63 7.32 -18.18 20.14
CA GLN A 63 6.61 -19.39 19.71
C GLN A 63 6.21 -19.29 18.24
N VAL A 64 6.34 -20.36 17.47
CA VAL A 64 5.85 -20.39 16.09
C VAL A 64 4.34 -20.22 16.08
N ASP A 65 3.80 -19.41 15.17
CA ASP A 65 2.37 -19.31 14.94
C ASP A 65 1.91 -20.44 13.98
N PRO A 66 1.15 -21.46 14.45
CA PRO A 66 0.82 -22.63 13.64
C PRO A 66 -0.11 -22.33 12.45
N GLY A 67 -0.84 -21.21 12.50
CA GLY A 67 -1.79 -20.81 11.45
C GLY A 67 -1.18 -19.88 10.40
N HIS A 68 0.02 -19.34 10.66
CA HIS A 68 0.59 -18.26 9.88
C HIS A 68 2.04 -18.60 9.48
N PRO A 69 2.26 -19.09 8.24
CA PRO A 69 3.60 -19.44 7.79
C PRO A 69 4.52 -18.22 7.85
N ASN A 70 5.75 -18.43 8.32
CA ASN A 70 6.76 -17.39 8.53
C ASN A 70 6.41 -16.38 9.64
N CYS A 71 5.51 -16.74 10.56
CA CYS A 71 5.17 -15.89 11.71
C CYS A 71 5.45 -16.58 13.06
N TRP A 72 5.64 -15.76 14.07
CA TRP A 72 5.90 -16.14 15.45
C TRP A 72 5.24 -15.17 16.43
N ILE A 73 4.96 -15.61 17.64
CA ILE A 73 4.40 -14.83 18.74
C ILE A 73 5.53 -14.51 19.71
N ASN A 74 5.72 -13.23 20.05
CA ASN A 74 6.71 -12.80 21.04
C ASN A 74 6.19 -12.94 22.49
N ASP A 75 7.04 -12.66 23.48
CA ASP A 75 6.67 -12.75 24.91
C ASP A 75 5.56 -11.78 25.31
N ASN A 76 5.31 -10.74 24.51
CA ASN A 76 4.23 -9.78 24.69
C ASN A 76 2.91 -10.25 24.05
N GLY A 77 2.89 -11.40 23.38
CA GLY A 77 1.73 -11.92 22.65
C GLY A 77 1.49 -11.29 21.28
N ASP A 78 2.43 -10.50 20.75
CA ASP A 78 2.34 -9.87 19.43
C ASP A 78 2.79 -10.84 18.34
N GLN A 79 2.01 -10.93 17.25
CA GLN A 79 2.39 -11.69 16.07
C GLN A 79 3.38 -10.89 15.22
N ARG A 80 4.52 -11.52 14.94
CA ARG A 80 5.63 -10.98 14.16
C ARG A 80 5.86 -11.91 12.97
N CYS A 81 6.02 -11.37 11.77
CA CYS A 81 6.26 -12.17 10.57
C CYS A 81 7.56 -11.74 9.86
N TYR A 82 8.20 -12.69 9.17
CA TYR A 82 9.27 -12.38 8.24
C TYR A 82 8.75 -11.69 6.96
#